data_AF-A0A8T2IGR7-F1
#
_entry.id   AF-A0A8T2IGR7-F1
#
_cell.length_a   1.000
_cell.length_b   1.000
_cell.length_c   1.000
_cell.angle_alpha   90.00
_cell.angle_beta   90.00
_cell.angle_gamma   90.00
#
_symmetry.space_group_name_H-M   'P 1'
#
loop_
_entity.id
_entity.type
_entity.pdbx_description
1 polymer ?
#
loop_
_entity_poly.entity_id
_entity_poly.type
_entity_poly.pdbx_seq_one_letter_code
_entity_poly.pdbx_strand_id
1 'polypeptide(L)'
;MAGDGANKLLALSGLFPVYKPKGPTSAQVVAQLKGKLLKEAGLKEYVKKRKQTLKIGHGGTLDSSASGVLVIGIGDGTKMLGTMLTGSKKYSTEGELGKATDTLDASGTVTEEKPYDHVTKEDLDNVLKSFVGDIMQVPPLFSALKRDGERLSSLLRKGVTVEAKPARPVTVYSLSVRDFQPPLFTLNVECSGGFYVRSLVSDVGKALKTCASVKDLVRTKQGPFTIEDHALKEEDWTIGRISDAVREFAPLLPTPPGNKKLKTDNSDKIIPSPE
;
A
#
# COMPACT_ATOMS: atom_id res chain seq x y z
N MET A 1 -21.80 -23.28 21.47
CA MET A 1 -20.74 -22.52 22.18
C MET A 1 -19.53 -22.47 21.27
N ALA A 2 -18.98 -21.30 20.98
CA ALA A 2 -17.79 -21.19 20.14
C ALA A 2 -16.60 -21.78 20.93
N GLY A 3 -15.78 -22.64 20.30
CA GLY A 3 -14.60 -23.22 20.94
C GLY A 3 -13.54 -22.16 21.29
N ASP A 4 -12.55 -22.53 22.12
CA ASP A 4 -11.47 -21.63 22.58
C ASP A 4 -10.77 -20.88 21.42
N GLY A 5 -10.50 -21.57 20.30
CA GLY A 5 -9.91 -20.95 19.09
C GLY A 5 -10.79 -19.87 18.43
N ALA A 6 -12.11 -20.04 18.45
CA ALA A 6 -13.04 -19.06 17.90
C ALA A 6 -13.09 -17.78 18.76
N ASN A 7 -13.08 -17.91 20.08
CA ASN A 7 -13.04 -16.76 20.98
C ASN A 7 -11.71 -16.00 20.82
N LYS A 8 -10.59 -16.71 20.72
CA LYS A 8 -9.26 -16.12 20.46
C LYS A 8 -9.24 -15.32 19.17
N LEU A 9 -9.69 -15.90 18.05
CA LEU A 9 -9.72 -15.20 16.75
C LEU A 9 -10.61 -13.95 16.77
N LEU A 10 -11.82 -14.05 17.34
CA LEU A 10 -12.78 -12.95 17.36
C LEU A 10 -12.36 -11.82 18.31
N ALA A 11 -11.49 -12.10 19.28
CA ALA A 11 -10.89 -11.10 20.16
C ALA A 11 -9.70 -10.37 19.53
N LEU A 12 -9.13 -10.85 18.42
CA LEU A 12 -7.99 -10.20 17.77
C LEU A 12 -8.36 -8.82 17.24
N SER A 13 -7.58 -7.82 17.65
CA SER A 13 -7.74 -6.44 17.19
C SER A 13 -6.41 -5.72 17.11
N GLY A 14 -6.05 -5.27 15.90
CA GLY A 14 -4.82 -4.50 15.68
C GLY A 14 -4.37 -4.49 14.23
N LEU A 15 -3.17 -3.96 14.01
CA LEU A 15 -2.47 -4.02 12.74
C LEU A 15 -1.31 -5.02 12.81
N PHE A 16 -1.06 -5.73 11.72
CA PHE A 16 0.12 -6.56 11.54
C PHE A 16 0.46 -6.63 10.04
N PRO A 17 1.75 -6.66 9.67
CA PRO A 17 2.16 -6.82 8.27
C PRO A 17 2.26 -8.30 7.87
N VAL A 18 1.88 -8.58 6.62
CA VAL A 18 2.16 -9.86 5.97
C VAL A 18 3.01 -9.63 4.72
N TYR A 19 3.77 -10.64 4.32
CA TYR A 19 4.40 -10.66 3.00
C TYR A 19 3.36 -11.05 1.94
N LYS A 20 3.20 -10.19 0.93
CA LYS A 20 2.46 -10.52 -0.29
C LYS A 20 3.46 -11.02 -1.36
N PRO A 21 3.31 -12.24 -1.90
CA PRO A 21 4.08 -12.66 -3.07
C PRO A 21 3.58 -12.00 -4.37
N LYS A 22 4.38 -12.09 -5.44
CA LYS A 22 3.95 -11.73 -6.79
C LYS A 22 2.87 -12.72 -7.27
N GLY A 23 1.91 -12.23 -8.06
CA GLY A 23 0.79 -13.01 -8.59
C GLY A 23 -0.57 -12.60 -8.01
N PRO A 24 -0.88 -12.90 -6.74
CA PRO A 24 -2.18 -12.59 -6.18
C PRO A 24 -2.37 -11.07 -6.04
N THR A 25 -3.62 -10.63 -6.10
CA THR A 25 -4.01 -9.29 -5.68
C THR A 25 -3.96 -9.16 -4.16
N SER A 26 -3.85 -7.93 -3.65
CA SER A 26 -3.94 -7.68 -2.20
C SER A 26 -5.24 -8.21 -1.57
N ALA A 27 -6.35 -8.17 -2.32
CA ALA A 27 -7.64 -8.69 -1.86
C ALA A 27 -7.65 -10.21 -1.76
N GLN A 28 -6.98 -10.91 -2.69
CA GLN A 28 -6.84 -12.37 -2.63
C GLN A 28 -5.99 -12.81 -1.43
N VAL A 29 -4.89 -12.09 -1.13
CA VAL A 29 -4.09 -12.35 0.09
C VAL A 29 -4.94 -12.20 1.35
N VAL A 30 -5.74 -11.13 1.46
CA VAL A 30 -6.65 -10.94 2.60
C VAL A 30 -7.68 -12.07 2.69
N ALA A 31 -8.25 -12.51 1.56
CA ALA A 31 -9.22 -13.60 1.53
C ALA A 31 -8.60 -14.94 1.95
N GLN A 32 -7.40 -15.26 1.47
CA GLN A 32 -6.65 -16.47 1.82
C GLN A 32 -6.29 -16.49 3.31
N LEU A 33 -5.75 -15.39 3.84
CA LEU A 33 -5.46 -15.21 5.25
C LEU A 33 -6.72 -15.40 6.11
N LYS A 34 -7.81 -14.73 5.75
CA LYS A 34 -9.10 -14.85 6.44
C LYS A 34 -9.59 -16.31 6.46
N GLY A 35 -9.52 -16.99 5.31
CA GLY A 35 -9.94 -18.39 5.17
C GLY A 35 -9.13 -19.32 6.06
N LYS A 36 -7.80 -19.14 6.13
CA LYS A 36 -6.91 -19.90 7.02
C LYS A 36 -7.28 -19.73 8.49
N LEU A 37 -7.45 -18.49 8.94
CA LEU A 37 -7.79 -18.20 10.34
C LEU A 37 -9.17 -18.75 10.73
N LEU A 38 -10.17 -18.59 9.85
CA LEU A 38 -11.50 -19.15 10.10
C LEU A 38 -11.47 -20.68 10.18
N LYS A 39 -10.70 -21.33 9.28
CA LYS A 39 -10.53 -22.79 9.29
C LYS A 39 -9.86 -23.26 10.58
N GLU A 40 -8.79 -22.59 11.01
CA GLU A 40 -8.10 -22.88 12.29
C GLU A 40 -9.04 -22.74 13.49
N ALA A 41 -9.90 -21.72 13.49
CA ALA A 41 -10.89 -21.48 14.53
C ALA A 41 -12.13 -22.40 14.47
N GLY A 42 -12.25 -23.28 13.46
CA GLY A 42 -13.45 -24.09 13.24
C GLY A 42 -14.70 -23.26 12.89
N LEU A 43 -14.51 -22.05 12.36
CA LEU A 43 -15.57 -21.12 11.98
C LEU A 43 -15.82 -21.18 10.46
N LYS A 44 -17.09 -20.99 10.07
CA LYS A 44 -17.45 -20.77 8.66
C LYS A 44 -17.49 -19.29 8.35
N GLU A 45 -17.05 -18.93 7.15
CA GLU A 45 -17.25 -17.57 6.66
C GLU A 45 -18.74 -17.31 6.44
N TYR A 46 -19.20 -16.17 6.93
CA TYR A 46 -20.54 -15.67 6.68
C TYR A 46 -20.48 -14.16 6.44
N VAL A 47 -21.19 -13.72 5.41
CA VAL A 47 -21.33 -12.31 5.05
C VAL A 47 -22.83 -12.01 4.90
N LYS A 48 -23.37 -11.15 5.76
CA LYS A 48 -24.74 -10.64 5.67
C LYS A 48 -24.75 -9.13 5.76
N LYS A 49 -25.19 -8.47 4.68
CA LYS A 49 -25.12 -7.00 4.55
C LYS A 49 -23.68 -6.52 4.82
N ARG A 50 -23.46 -5.74 5.90
CA ARG A 50 -22.14 -5.24 6.33
C ARG A 50 -21.51 -6.02 7.49
N LYS A 51 -22.16 -7.09 7.97
CA LYS A 51 -21.61 -7.95 9.02
C LYS A 51 -20.85 -9.12 8.39
N GLN A 52 -19.63 -9.34 8.85
CA GLN A 52 -18.76 -10.44 8.46
C GLN A 52 -18.39 -11.23 9.71
N THR A 53 -18.15 -12.55 9.60
CA THR A 53 -17.67 -13.37 10.73
C THR A 53 -16.39 -12.80 11.33
N LEU A 54 -15.43 -12.43 10.48
CA LEU A 54 -14.18 -11.79 10.87
C LEU A 54 -14.00 -10.51 10.06
N LYS A 55 -13.81 -9.38 10.75
CA LYS A 55 -13.51 -8.10 10.12
C LYS A 55 -12.01 -8.02 9.84
N ILE A 56 -11.64 -7.99 8.57
CA ILE A 56 -10.24 -7.94 8.13
C ILE A 56 -10.11 -7.11 6.85
N GLY A 57 -9.00 -6.39 6.69
CA GLY A 57 -8.74 -5.54 5.53
C GLY A 57 -7.27 -5.16 5.42
N HIS A 58 -6.89 -4.42 4.37
CA HIS A 58 -5.50 -4.02 4.13
C HIS A 58 -5.34 -2.49 4.03
N GLY A 59 -4.15 -1.99 4.37
CA GLY A 59 -3.84 -0.56 4.54
C GLY A 59 -3.29 0.14 3.31
N GLY A 60 -3.40 -0.48 2.14
CA GLY A 60 -2.86 0.05 0.89
C GLY A 60 -2.59 -1.05 -0.12
N THR A 61 -3.21 -0.94 -1.29
CA THR A 61 -3.08 -1.91 -2.38
C THR A 61 -1.63 -2.00 -2.84
N LEU A 62 -1.12 -3.23 -2.97
CA LEU A 62 0.01 -3.59 -3.81
C LEU A 62 -0.55 -4.19 -5.11
N ASP A 63 0.06 -3.82 -6.23
CA ASP A 63 -0.23 -4.39 -7.55
C ASP A 63 0.00 -5.92 -7.53
N SER A 64 -0.69 -6.65 -8.40
CA SER A 64 -0.56 -8.12 -8.49
C SER A 64 0.86 -8.54 -8.88
N SER A 65 1.48 -7.80 -9.80
CA SER A 65 2.87 -7.97 -10.26
C SER A 65 3.91 -7.68 -9.18
N ALA A 66 3.57 -6.89 -8.17
CA ALA A 66 4.47 -6.48 -7.10
C ALA A 66 4.45 -7.44 -5.90
N SER A 67 5.51 -7.46 -5.10
CA SER A 67 5.58 -8.17 -3.82
C SER A 67 5.91 -7.25 -2.64
N GLY A 68 5.94 -7.80 -1.43
CA GLY A 68 6.46 -7.13 -0.25
C GLY A 68 5.41 -6.89 0.84
N VAL A 69 5.67 -5.89 1.69
CA VAL A 69 4.88 -5.63 2.90
C VAL A 69 3.44 -5.24 2.55
N LEU A 70 2.46 -5.95 3.10
CA LEU A 70 1.05 -5.60 3.08
C LEU A 70 0.52 -5.52 4.51
N VAL A 71 0.25 -4.30 5.00
CA VAL A 71 -0.31 -4.13 6.35
C VAL A 71 -1.78 -4.55 6.37
N ILE A 72 -2.10 -5.46 7.28
CA ILE A 72 -3.42 -6.01 7.54
C ILE A 72 -3.97 -5.41 8.82
N GLY A 73 -5.26 -5.11 8.83
CA GLY A 73 -6.01 -4.76 10.02
C GLY A 73 -7.04 -5.84 10.31
N ILE A 74 -7.13 -6.27 11.57
CA ILE A 74 -8.10 -7.26 12.05
C ILE A 74 -8.94 -6.66 13.18
N GLY A 75 -10.22 -7.04 13.23
CA GLY A 75 -11.18 -6.50 14.19
C GLY A 75 -11.23 -4.97 14.13
N ASP A 76 -11.18 -4.32 15.29
CA ASP A 76 -11.13 -2.86 15.38
C ASP A 76 -9.85 -2.20 14.84
N GLY A 77 -8.75 -2.94 14.68
CA GLY A 77 -7.55 -2.45 14.00
C GLY A 77 -7.79 -2.04 12.55
N THR A 78 -8.85 -2.55 11.91
CA THR A 78 -9.29 -2.07 10.59
C THR A 78 -9.60 -0.58 10.54
N LYS A 79 -9.94 0.04 11.67
CA LYS A 79 -10.16 1.49 11.78
C LYS A 79 -8.86 2.29 11.62
N MET A 80 -7.71 1.68 11.91
CA MET A 80 -6.39 2.31 11.81
C MET A 80 -5.80 2.27 10.40
N LEU A 81 -6.39 1.51 9.47
CA LEU A 81 -5.88 1.33 8.10
C LEU A 81 -5.74 2.63 7.31
N GLY A 82 -6.51 3.66 7.66
CA GLY A 82 -6.39 5.01 7.09
C GLY A 82 -4.99 5.61 7.26
N THR A 83 -4.34 5.35 8.40
CA THR A 83 -2.97 5.84 8.69
C THR A 83 -1.93 5.18 7.79
N MET A 84 -2.14 3.92 7.41
CA MET A 84 -1.24 3.18 6.53
C MET A 84 -1.40 3.61 5.06
N LEU A 85 -2.58 4.11 4.68
CA LEU A 85 -2.82 4.65 3.35
C LEU A 85 -2.02 5.94 3.12
N THR A 86 -2.01 6.83 4.12
CA THR A 86 -1.35 8.15 4.07
C THR A 86 0.13 8.10 4.47
N GLY A 87 0.53 7.14 5.33
CA GLY A 87 1.90 7.00 5.81
C GLY A 87 2.95 6.68 4.74
N SER A 88 4.22 6.86 5.09
CA SER A 88 5.34 6.64 4.16
C SER A 88 5.51 5.18 3.79
N LYS A 89 6.07 4.96 2.60
CA LYS A 89 6.33 3.64 2.01
C LYS A 89 7.71 3.65 1.37
N LYS A 90 8.43 2.52 1.46
CA LYS A 90 9.69 2.30 0.74
C LYS A 90 9.51 1.21 -0.30
N TYR A 91 10.16 1.39 -1.45
CA TYR A 91 10.16 0.42 -2.53
C TYR A 91 11.57 0.25 -3.10
N SER A 92 11.83 -0.97 -3.56
CA SER A 92 12.88 -1.29 -4.53
C SER A 92 12.19 -1.65 -5.84
N THR A 93 12.54 -0.99 -6.93
CA THR A 93 11.92 -1.24 -8.25
C THR A 93 12.96 -1.38 -9.33
N GLU A 94 12.80 -2.40 -10.16
CA GLU A 94 13.57 -2.56 -11.39
C GLU A 94 12.74 -2.00 -12.55
N GLY A 95 13.32 -1.05 -13.29
CA GLY A 95 12.77 -0.52 -14.53
C GLY A 95 13.50 -1.10 -15.74
N GLU A 96 12.78 -1.21 -16.86
CA GLU A 96 13.32 -1.61 -18.17
C GLU A 96 13.21 -0.42 -19.12
N LEU A 97 14.35 0.12 -19.57
CA LEU A 97 14.46 1.18 -20.56
C LEU A 97 14.09 0.67 -21.95
N GLY A 98 13.65 1.58 -22.82
CA GLY A 98 13.33 1.33 -24.21
C GLY A 98 12.00 0.61 -24.46
N LYS A 99 11.22 0.30 -23.41
CA LYS A 99 9.91 -0.33 -23.53
C LYS A 99 8.88 0.32 -22.60
N ALA A 100 7.82 0.87 -23.19
CA ALA A 100 6.62 1.31 -22.47
C ALA A 100 5.44 0.35 -22.72
N THR A 101 4.58 0.23 -21.71
CA THR A 101 3.38 -0.61 -21.74
C THR A 101 2.15 0.18 -21.28
N ASP A 102 0.96 -0.28 -21.65
CA ASP A 102 -0.32 0.34 -21.26
C ASP A 102 -0.59 0.30 -19.73
N THR A 103 -0.04 -0.69 -19.02
CA THR A 103 -0.14 -0.81 -17.55
C THR A 103 1.00 -0.11 -16.82
N LEU A 104 2.00 0.40 -17.54
CA LEU A 104 3.28 0.93 -17.03
C LEU A 104 4.12 -0.11 -16.24
N ASP A 105 3.83 -1.40 -16.43
CA ASP A 105 4.63 -2.51 -15.93
C ASP A 105 4.71 -3.65 -16.96
N ALA A 106 5.54 -4.65 -16.69
CA ALA A 106 5.78 -5.78 -17.57
C ALA A 106 4.57 -6.70 -17.79
N SER A 107 3.44 -6.48 -17.10
CA SER A 107 2.21 -7.26 -17.31
C SER A 107 1.32 -6.72 -18.43
N GLY A 108 1.60 -5.53 -18.93
CA GLY A 108 0.83 -4.87 -19.98
C GLY A 108 1.28 -5.21 -21.39
N THR A 109 0.57 -4.66 -22.36
CA THR A 109 0.92 -4.73 -23.78
C THR A 109 1.91 -3.62 -24.10
N VAL A 110 2.94 -3.91 -24.90
CA VAL A 110 3.90 -2.90 -25.38
C VAL A 110 3.17 -1.87 -26.23
N THR A 111 3.34 -0.59 -25.88
CA THR A 111 2.73 0.54 -26.60
C THR A 111 3.74 1.38 -27.35
N GLU A 112 5.00 1.34 -26.94
CA GLU A 112 6.09 2.11 -27.54
C GLU A 112 7.43 1.45 -27.23
N GLU A 113 8.32 1.41 -28.23
CA GLU A 113 9.72 1.05 -28.08
C GLU A 113 10.61 2.20 -28.56
N LYS A 114 11.69 2.47 -27.83
CA LYS A 114 12.65 3.55 -28.13
C LYS A 114 14.09 3.09 -27.88
N PRO A 115 15.07 3.63 -28.62
CA PRO A 115 16.48 3.42 -28.30
C PRO A 115 16.81 3.89 -26.87
N TYR A 116 17.76 3.22 -26.23
CA TYR A 116 18.26 3.56 -24.90
C TYR A 116 19.79 3.54 -24.79
N ASP A 117 20.52 3.23 -25.87
CA ASP A 117 21.99 3.13 -25.87
C ASP A 117 22.67 4.44 -25.48
N HIS A 118 21.98 5.57 -25.64
CA HIS A 118 22.45 6.89 -25.23
C HIS A 118 22.33 7.17 -23.73
N VAL A 119 21.62 6.34 -22.97
CA VAL A 119 21.31 6.57 -21.56
C VAL A 119 22.47 6.07 -20.70
N THR A 120 23.08 6.98 -19.93
CA THR A 120 24.13 6.64 -18.97
C THR A 120 23.60 6.61 -17.53
N LYS A 121 24.38 6.02 -16.63
CA LYS A 121 24.09 6.08 -15.18
C LYS A 121 24.07 7.53 -14.68
N GLU A 122 24.95 8.37 -15.19
CA GLU A 122 25.03 9.79 -14.83
C GLU A 122 23.77 10.55 -15.26
N ASP A 123 23.24 10.29 -16.45
CA ASP A 123 21.97 10.85 -16.90
C ASP A 123 20.83 10.45 -15.96
N LEU A 124 20.76 9.17 -15.59
CA LEU A 124 19.77 8.67 -14.63
C LEU A 124 19.90 9.37 -13.28
N ASP A 125 21.09 9.40 -12.68
CA ASP A 125 21.35 10.08 -11.40
C ASP A 125 20.96 11.57 -11.45
N ASN A 126 21.23 12.25 -12.57
CA ASN A 126 20.87 13.66 -12.76
C ASN A 126 19.36 13.86 -12.90
N VAL A 127 18.68 13.03 -13.68
CA VAL A 127 17.24 13.10 -13.87
C VAL A 127 16.50 12.86 -12.55
N LEU A 128 16.92 11.88 -11.73
CA LEU A 128 16.22 11.55 -10.47
C LEU A 128 16.19 12.70 -9.47
N LYS A 129 17.12 13.67 -9.55
CA LYS A 129 17.13 14.86 -8.68
C LYS A 129 15.84 15.69 -8.82
N SER A 130 15.23 15.73 -10.00
CA SER A 130 13.99 16.48 -10.22
C SER A 130 12.73 15.76 -9.74
N PHE A 131 12.86 14.49 -9.34
CA PHE A 131 11.77 13.67 -8.81
C PHE A 131 11.75 13.57 -7.28
N VAL A 132 12.67 14.27 -6.58
CA VAL A 132 12.73 14.33 -5.12
C VAL A 132 12.00 15.58 -4.61
N GLY A 133 11.29 15.45 -3.49
CA GLY A 133 10.47 16.52 -2.91
C GLY A 133 9.00 16.41 -3.29
N ASP A 134 8.30 17.54 -3.27
CA ASP A 134 6.88 17.62 -3.62
C ASP A 134 6.71 17.70 -5.13
N ILE A 135 6.05 16.69 -5.71
CA ILE A 135 5.83 16.58 -7.15
C ILE A 135 4.37 16.30 -7.47
N MET A 136 3.98 16.60 -8.71
CA MET A 136 2.67 16.26 -9.24
C MET A 136 2.76 14.98 -10.06
N GLN A 137 1.93 13.99 -9.74
CA GLN A 137 1.93 12.71 -10.44
C GLN A 137 0.55 12.42 -11.04
N VAL A 138 0.53 12.05 -12.32
CA VAL A 138 -0.66 11.49 -12.97
C VAL A 138 -0.76 10.01 -12.57
N PRO A 139 -1.86 9.59 -11.92
CA PRO A 139 -2.09 8.18 -11.62
C PRO A 139 -2.19 7.34 -12.89
N PRO A 140 -1.69 6.08 -12.88
CA PRO A 140 -1.87 5.19 -14.02
C PRO A 140 -3.35 4.85 -14.21
N LEU A 141 -3.74 4.61 -15.46
CA LEU A 141 -5.09 4.17 -15.83
C LEU A 141 -5.45 2.85 -15.13
N PHE A 142 -4.52 1.89 -15.13
CA PHE A 142 -4.62 0.65 -14.36
C PHE A 142 -4.31 0.88 -12.87
N SER A 143 -5.26 1.50 -12.16
CA SER A 143 -5.16 1.78 -10.73
C SER A 143 -6.42 1.42 -9.95
N ALA A 144 -6.30 1.40 -8.62
CA ALA A 144 -7.42 1.18 -7.71
C ALA A 144 -8.34 2.41 -7.51
N LEU A 145 -8.07 3.52 -8.20
CA LEU A 145 -8.92 4.71 -8.18
C LEU A 145 -10.30 4.37 -8.76
N LYS A 146 -11.31 5.14 -8.36
CA LYS A 146 -12.69 4.88 -8.73
C LYS A 146 -13.30 5.97 -9.62
N ARG A 147 -14.21 5.54 -10.51
CA ARG A 147 -15.18 6.36 -11.23
C ARG A 147 -16.54 5.70 -10.99
N ASP A 148 -17.50 6.48 -10.47
CA ASP A 148 -18.87 6.02 -10.18
C ASP A 148 -18.94 4.73 -9.34
N GLY A 149 -18.06 4.61 -8.35
CA GLY A 149 -18.00 3.48 -7.43
C GLY A 149 -17.20 2.26 -7.93
N GLU A 150 -16.91 2.16 -9.23
CA GLU A 150 -16.11 1.10 -9.84
C GLU A 150 -14.63 1.50 -10.01
N ARG A 151 -13.71 0.53 -9.93
CA ARG A 151 -12.27 0.78 -10.10
C ARG A 151 -11.93 1.03 -11.57
N LEU A 152 -11.03 1.96 -11.86
CA LEU A 152 -10.55 2.24 -13.23
C LEU A 152 -9.99 0.98 -13.89
N SER A 153 -9.17 0.21 -13.18
CA SER A 153 -8.64 -1.07 -13.67
C SER A 153 -9.73 -2.09 -14.02
N SER A 154 -10.87 -2.08 -13.30
CA SER A 154 -11.99 -2.97 -13.58
C SER A 154 -12.77 -2.53 -14.82
N LEU A 155 -12.92 -1.23 -15.03
CA LEU A 155 -13.55 -0.66 -16.22
C LEU A 155 -12.71 -0.96 -17.48
N LEU A 156 -11.40 -0.77 -17.43
CA LEU A 156 -10.49 -1.09 -18.54
C LEU A 156 -10.56 -2.56 -18.96
N ARG A 157 -10.58 -3.49 -17.99
CA ARG A 157 -10.70 -4.92 -18.27
C ARG A 157 -12.05 -5.31 -18.88
N LYS A 158 -13.08 -4.48 -18.69
CA LYS A 158 -14.40 -4.62 -19.35
C LYS A 158 -14.43 -3.96 -20.74
N GLY A 159 -13.31 -3.42 -21.23
CA GLY A 159 -13.23 -2.68 -22.49
C GLY A 159 -13.80 -1.26 -22.41
N VAL A 160 -14.06 -0.74 -21.21
CA VAL A 160 -14.62 0.62 -21.05
C VAL A 160 -13.49 1.63 -21.04
N THR A 161 -13.56 2.59 -21.96
CA THR A 161 -12.63 3.72 -22.01
C THR A 161 -12.73 4.55 -20.73
N VAL A 162 -11.57 4.81 -20.12
CA VAL A 162 -11.41 5.65 -18.95
C VAL A 162 -10.32 6.66 -19.21
N GLU A 163 -10.57 7.89 -18.78
CA GLU A 163 -9.58 8.95 -18.79
C GLU A 163 -8.72 8.87 -17.52
N ALA A 164 -7.47 9.35 -17.65
CA ALA A 164 -6.59 9.48 -16.50
C ALA A 164 -7.20 10.48 -15.51
N LYS A 165 -7.07 10.18 -14.22
CA LYS A 165 -7.40 11.16 -13.18
C LYS A 165 -6.39 12.30 -13.24
N PRO A 166 -6.77 13.53 -12.85
CA PRO A 166 -5.85 14.66 -12.80
C PRO A 166 -4.60 14.35 -11.98
N ALA A 167 -3.50 15.04 -12.30
CA ALA A 167 -2.28 14.97 -11.51
C ALA A 167 -2.58 15.36 -10.05
N ARG A 168 -1.92 14.68 -9.11
CA ARG A 168 -2.10 14.90 -7.68
C ARG A 168 -0.76 15.06 -6.97
N PRO A 169 -0.71 15.83 -5.86
CA PRO A 169 0.51 16.02 -5.12
C PRO A 169 0.91 14.73 -4.40
N VAL A 170 2.20 14.43 -4.45
CA VAL A 170 2.85 13.36 -3.70
C VAL A 170 4.24 13.86 -3.28
N THR A 171 4.77 13.30 -2.21
CA THR A 171 6.12 13.64 -1.72
C THR A 171 7.05 12.45 -1.91
N VAL A 172 8.21 12.70 -2.49
CA VAL A 172 9.32 11.74 -2.58
C VAL A 172 10.39 12.18 -1.58
N TYR A 173 10.53 11.42 -0.49
CA TYR A 173 11.46 11.74 0.59
C TYR A 173 12.90 11.38 0.23
N SER A 174 13.10 10.27 -0.49
CA SER A 174 14.40 9.89 -1.03
C SER A 174 14.22 9.06 -2.30
N LEU A 175 15.18 9.20 -3.22
CA LEU A 175 15.23 8.47 -4.48
C LEU A 175 16.69 8.29 -4.88
N SER A 176 17.09 7.07 -5.22
CA SER A 176 18.48 6.77 -5.58
C SER A 176 18.58 5.57 -6.51
N VAL A 177 19.61 5.54 -7.35
CA VAL A 177 19.98 4.37 -8.15
C VAL A 177 20.71 3.38 -7.25
N ARG A 178 20.24 2.13 -7.24
CA ARG A 178 20.91 1.01 -6.60
C ARG A 178 21.82 0.27 -7.59
N ASP A 179 21.34 0.06 -8.80
CA ASP A 179 22.05 -0.66 -9.86
C ASP A 179 21.65 -0.14 -11.24
N PHE A 180 22.55 -0.22 -12.21
CA PHE A 180 22.34 0.25 -13.58
C PHE A 180 23.08 -0.67 -14.55
N GLN A 181 22.32 -1.55 -15.22
CA GLN A 181 22.79 -2.52 -16.21
C GLN A 181 21.80 -2.53 -17.39
N PRO A 182 21.89 -1.56 -18.32
CA PRO A 182 20.92 -1.38 -19.39
C PRO A 182 20.60 -2.68 -20.15
N PRO A 183 19.32 -2.92 -20.50
CA PRO A 183 18.20 -1.99 -20.36
C PRO A 183 17.65 -1.85 -18.93
N LEU A 184 18.19 -2.59 -17.94
CA LEU A 184 17.67 -2.62 -16.59
C LEU A 184 18.33 -1.57 -15.68
N PHE A 185 17.54 -1.00 -14.78
CA PHE A 185 18.03 -0.18 -13.69
C PHE A 185 17.20 -0.43 -12.43
N THR A 186 17.83 -0.39 -11.27
CA THR A 186 17.11 -0.49 -9.99
C THR A 186 17.12 0.84 -9.24
N LEU A 187 15.94 1.26 -8.77
CA LEU A 187 15.77 2.41 -7.89
C LEU A 187 15.32 1.99 -6.50
N ASN A 188 15.81 2.70 -5.49
CA ASN A 188 15.23 2.73 -4.14
C ASN A 188 14.48 4.05 -3.96
N VAL A 189 13.23 3.99 -3.50
CA VAL A 189 12.39 5.17 -3.29
C VAL A 189 11.67 5.11 -1.93
N GLU A 190 11.70 6.22 -1.19
CA GLU A 190 10.82 6.47 -0.04
C GLU A 190 9.85 7.60 -0.40
N CYS A 191 8.55 7.35 -0.24
CA CYS A 191 7.51 8.29 -0.69
C CYS A 191 6.28 8.30 0.21
N SER A 192 5.42 9.30 0.01
CA SER A 192 4.15 9.46 0.72
C SER A 192 3.08 8.45 0.28
N GLY A 193 1.95 8.44 1.00
CA GLY A 193 0.74 7.77 0.52
C GLY A 193 0.29 8.30 -0.85
N GLY A 194 -0.27 7.42 -1.68
CA GLY A 194 -0.78 7.78 -3.01
C GLY A 194 0.28 7.85 -4.12
N PHE A 195 1.55 7.59 -3.83
CA PHE A 195 2.60 7.50 -4.85
C PHE A 195 2.48 6.24 -5.71
N TYR A 196 2.65 6.37 -7.03
CA TYR A 196 2.72 5.29 -7.99
C TYR A 196 4.15 5.15 -8.54
N VAL A 197 4.83 4.06 -8.16
CA VAL A 197 6.17 3.75 -8.67
C VAL A 197 6.16 3.49 -10.18
N ARG A 198 5.07 2.93 -10.71
CA ARG A 198 4.85 2.76 -12.16
C ARG A 198 4.87 4.08 -12.94
N SER A 199 4.22 5.11 -12.43
CA SER A 199 4.27 6.45 -13.04
C SER A 199 5.68 7.04 -12.94
N LEU A 200 6.36 6.90 -11.79
CA LEU A 200 7.75 7.35 -11.62
C LEU A 200 8.66 6.77 -12.69
N VAL A 201 8.65 5.44 -12.88
CA VAL A 201 9.52 4.78 -13.87
C VAL A 201 9.21 5.24 -15.29
N SER A 202 7.93 5.37 -15.65
CA SER A 202 7.52 5.90 -16.95
C SER A 202 8.02 7.32 -17.17
N ASP A 203 7.87 8.20 -16.18
CA ASP A 203 8.24 9.61 -16.28
C ASP A 203 9.77 9.81 -16.29
N VAL A 204 10.52 8.97 -15.55
CA VAL A 204 11.99 8.91 -15.64
C VAL A 204 12.43 8.53 -17.06
N GLY A 205 11.80 7.51 -17.66
CA GLY A 205 12.10 7.13 -19.06
C GLY A 205 11.89 8.28 -20.05
N LYS A 206 10.80 9.05 -19.89
CA LYS A 206 10.53 10.25 -20.72
C LYS A 206 11.59 11.33 -20.51
N ALA A 207 11.98 11.59 -19.27
CA ALA A 207 13.00 12.59 -18.95
C ALA A 207 14.39 12.22 -19.50
N LEU A 208 14.68 10.92 -19.63
CA LEU A 208 15.87 10.37 -20.29
C LEU A 208 15.76 10.31 -21.83
N LYS A 209 14.70 10.90 -22.40
CA LYS A 209 14.42 10.92 -23.86
C LYS A 209 14.29 9.51 -24.46
N THR A 210 13.81 8.55 -23.67
CA THR A 210 13.45 7.19 -24.11
C THR A 210 12.05 6.87 -23.59
N CYS A 211 11.74 5.60 -23.34
CA CYS A 211 10.59 5.16 -22.58
C CYS A 211 11.02 4.10 -21.54
N ALA A 212 10.19 3.83 -20.54
CA ALA A 212 10.47 2.80 -19.56
C ALA A 212 9.18 2.24 -18.93
N SER A 213 9.28 1.01 -18.43
CA SER A 213 8.22 0.35 -17.67
C SER A 213 8.79 -0.41 -16.48
N VAL A 214 7.97 -0.65 -15.46
CA VAL A 214 8.40 -1.43 -14.29
C VAL A 214 8.53 -2.90 -14.68
N LYS A 215 9.73 -3.46 -14.49
CA LYS A 215 10.00 -4.90 -14.61
C LYS A 215 9.68 -5.64 -13.32
N ASP A 216 10.13 -5.07 -12.20
CA ASP A 216 9.88 -5.61 -10.86
C ASP A 216 9.62 -4.52 -9.82
N LEU A 217 8.80 -4.84 -8.82
CA LEU A 217 8.44 -3.94 -7.74
C LEU A 217 8.28 -4.69 -6.42
N VAL A 218 9.06 -4.27 -5.42
CA VAL A 218 8.99 -4.77 -4.05
C VAL A 218 8.72 -3.60 -3.11
N ARG A 219 7.63 -3.64 -2.33
CA ARG A 219 7.43 -2.72 -1.21
C ARG A 219 8.18 -3.24 0.01
N THR A 220 9.32 -2.61 0.31
CA THR A 220 10.18 -2.98 1.43
C THR A 220 9.72 -2.41 2.76
N LYS A 221 8.90 -1.35 2.76
CA LYS A 221 8.33 -0.75 3.99
C LYS A 221 6.94 -0.19 3.77
N GLN A 222 6.07 -0.29 4.79
CA GLN A 222 4.80 0.43 4.88
C GLN A 222 4.56 0.92 6.31
N GLY A 223 4.53 2.24 6.50
CA GLY A 223 4.46 2.82 7.84
C GLY A 223 5.69 2.38 8.65
N PRO A 224 5.55 1.90 9.90
CA PRO A 224 6.70 1.43 10.68
C PRO A 224 7.22 0.05 10.23
N PHE A 225 6.47 -0.68 9.39
CA PHE A 225 6.73 -2.09 9.10
C PHE A 225 7.67 -2.29 7.92
N THR A 226 8.78 -3.01 8.15
CA THR A 226 9.76 -3.45 7.14
C THR A 226 9.47 -4.89 6.68
N ILE A 227 9.93 -5.24 5.48
CA ILE A 227 9.78 -6.59 4.91
C ILE A 227 10.66 -7.60 5.63
N GLU A 228 11.85 -7.18 6.07
CA GLU A 228 12.83 -8.04 6.73
C GLU A 228 12.41 -8.41 8.16
N ASP A 229 11.97 -7.42 8.95
CA ASP A 229 11.81 -7.63 10.39
C ASP A 229 10.38 -7.99 10.80
N HIS A 230 9.38 -7.60 10.00
CA HIS A 230 7.99 -7.64 10.46
C HIS A 230 7.06 -8.54 9.63
N ALA A 231 7.27 -8.63 8.31
CA ALA A 231 6.29 -9.18 7.39
C ALA A 231 6.12 -10.71 7.54
N LEU A 232 4.99 -11.13 8.12
CA LEU A 232 4.68 -12.56 8.31
C LEU A 232 4.49 -13.28 6.98
N LYS A 233 5.16 -14.42 6.82
CA LYS A 233 5.00 -15.29 5.65
C LYS A 233 3.77 -16.18 5.79
N GLU A 234 3.39 -16.84 4.71
CA GLU A 234 2.15 -17.61 4.65
C GLU A 234 2.10 -18.79 5.64
N GLU A 235 3.26 -19.38 5.94
CA GLU A 235 3.45 -20.41 6.96
C GLU A 235 3.16 -19.92 8.39
N ASP A 236 3.32 -18.62 8.63
CA ASP A 236 3.15 -17.98 9.95
C ASP A 236 1.73 -17.46 10.20
N TRP A 237 0.81 -17.65 9.25
CA TRP A 237 -0.57 -17.14 9.34
C TRP A 237 -1.45 -18.01 10.24
N THR A 238 -1.10 -18.05 11.53
CA THR A 238 -1.84 -18.72 12.60
C THR A 238 -2.46 -17.71 13.56
N ILE A 239 -3.53 -18.09 14.27
CA ILE A 239 -4.17 -17.23 15.28
C ILE A 239 -3.15 -16.81 16.35
N GLY A 240 -2.32 -17.77 16.81
CA GLY A 240 -1.29 -17.54 17.82
C GLY A 240 -0.24 -16.52 17.37
N ARG A 241 0.42 -16.76 16.23
CA ARG A 241 1.48 -15.87 15.74
C ARG A 241 0.98 -14.46 15.42
N ILE A 242 -0.23 -14.34 14.87
CA ILE A 242 -0.86 -13.04 14.60
C ILE A 242 -1.21 -12.32 15.92
N SER A 243 -1.70 -13.04 16.93
CA SER A 243 -1.90 -12.47 18.27
C SER A 243 -0.61 -11.86 18.81
N ASP A 244 0.49 -12.58 18.69
CA ASP A 244 1.81 -12.12 19.15
C ASP A 244 2.27 -10.91 18.35
N ALA A 245 2.19 -10.96 17.01
CA ALA A 245 2.57 -9.84 16.15
C ALA A 245 1.76 -8.57 16.46
N VAL A 246 0.45 -8.69 16.68
CA VAL A 246 -0.40 -7.55 17.04
C VAL A 246 0.05 -6.90 18.35
N ARG A 247 0.46 -7.69 19.35
CA ARG A 247 0.96 -7.19 20.63
C ARG A 247 2.35 -6.57 20.51
N GLU A 248 3.25 -7.30 19.85
CA GLU A 248 4.65 -6.92 19.61
C GLU A 248 4.74 -5.59 18.86
N PHE A 249 3.87 -5.38 17.87
CA PHE A 249 3.93 -4.23 16.99
C PHE A 249 3.04 -3.06 17.39
N ALA A 250 2.14 -3.23 18.37
CA ALA A 250 1.30 -2.14 18.87
C ALA A 250 2.10 -0.88 19.28
N PRO A 251 3.27 -0.97 19.94
CA PRO A 251 4.07 0.20 20.31
C PRO A 251 4.64 0.99 19.12
N LEU A 252 4.76 0.38 17.94
CA LEU A 252 5.27 1.03 16.73
C LEU A 252 4.23 1.92 16.04
N LEU A 253 2.96 1.77 16.41
CA LEU A 253 1.87 2.47 15.77
C LEU A 253 1.66 3.84 16.43
N PRO A 254 1.35 4.89 15.64
CA PRO A 254 0.98 6.16 16.23
C PRO A 254 -0.27 5.97 17.09
N THR A 255 -0.24 6.45 18.33
CA THR A 255 -1.43 6.52 19.18
C THR A 255 -2.50 7.34 18.46
N PRO A 256 -3.74 6.85 18.33
CA PRO A 256 -4.83 7.65 17.81
C PRO A 256 -4.90 8.95 18.63
N PRO A 257 -5.12 10.12 18.00
CA PRO A 257 -5.40 11.33 18.76
C PRO A 257 -6.59 11.04 19.67
N GLY A 258 -6.36 11.05 20.98
CA GLY A 258 -7.38 10.75 21.97
C GLY A 258 -8.56 11.69 21.78
N ASN A 259 -9.78 11.17 21.86
CA ASN A 259 -10.97 12.00 22.04
C ASN A 259 -10.67 12.97 23.19
N LYS A 260 -10.58 14.28 22.91
CA LYS A 260 -10.57 15.30 23.94
C LYS A 260 -11.76 15.01 24.86
N LYS A 261 -11.47 14.66 26.12
CA LYS A 261 -12.48 14.57 27.19
C LYS A 261 -13.35 15.83 27.09
N LEU A 262 -14.67 15.66 27.10
CA LEU A 262 -15.59 16.77 27.35
C LEU A 262 -15.11 17.46 28.63
N LYS A 263 -14.79 18.75 28.54
CA LYS A 263 -14.64 19.60 29.72
C LYS A 263 -16.00 19.59 30.41
N THR A 264 -16.05 19.02 31.61
CA THR A 264 -17.09 19.33 32.58
C THR A 264 -16.92 20.80 32.95
N ASP A 265 -17.85 21.63 32.49
CA ASP A 265 -17.92 23.03 32.86
C ASP A 265 -18.48 23.12 34.28
N ASN A 266 -17.60 23.27 35.27
CA ASN A 266 -17.98 23.70 36.61
C ASN A 266 -17.98 25.23 36.58
N SER A 267 -19.13 25.83 36.31
CA SER A 267 -19.35 27.25 36.55
C SER A 267 -19.80 27.45 38.00
N ASP A 268 -18.84 27.76 38.86
CA ASP A 268 -19.11 28.36 40.16
C ASP A 268 -19.81 29.70 39.94
N LYS A 269 -21.05 29.80 40.41
CA LYS A 269 -21.81 31.04 40.50
C LYS A 269 -21.22 31.89 41.62
N ILE A 270 -20.54 32.98 41.26
CA ILE A 270 -20.31 34.12 42.16
C ILE A 270 -21.38 35.15 41.83
N ILE A 271 -22.34 35.34 42.75
CA ILE A 271 -23.34 36.41 42.72
C ILE A 271 -22.75 37.59 43.50
N PRO A 272 -22.68 38.82 42.96
CA PRO A 272 -22.37 40.00 43.76
C PRO A 272 -23.65 40.52 44.46
N SER A 273 -23.52 40.85 45.74
CA SER A 273 -24.55 41.50 46.56
C SER A 273 -24.88 42.91 46.04
N PRO A 274 -26.15 43.34 46.06
CA PRO A 274 -26.51 44.75 45.99
C PRO A 274 -26.62 45.37 47.40
N GLU A 275 -26.49 46.69 47.43
CA GLU A 275 -26.57 47.60 48.59
C GLU A 275 -27.78 47.38 49.52
#